data_AF-A0A919DF30-F1
#
_entry.id   AF-A0A919DF30-F1
#
_cell.length_a   1.000
_cell.length_b   1.000
_cell.length_c   1.000
_cell.angle_alpha   90.00
_cell.angle_beta   90.00
_cell.angle_gamma   90.00
#
_symmetry.space_group_name_H-M   'P 1'
#
loop_
_entity.id
_entity.type
_entity.pdbx_description
1 polymer ?
#
loop_
_entity_poly.entity_id
_entity_poly.type
_entity_poly.pdbx_seq_one_letter_code
_entity_poly.pdbx_strand_id
1 'polypeptide(L)'
;MSAPDGPVGTERSLGQLVSAASKEMSELVHDEIALVKAQLTQDVKRGAIGSGAFVAALAVLLFSLPMLSFALAYGIHTWSDWNLAVCFLLSFAANVLVAGLLALIGVVFAKKAAKGKGPQKAAAAAKETAAVLQHAKPHPRRLRPTTGAPELEAGERADAVARSTS
;
A
#
# COMPACT_ATOMS: atom_id res chain seq x y z
N MET A 1 7.22 21.04 -67.26
CA MET A 1 7.78 20.59 -65.96
C MET A 1 6.89 21.11 -64.86
N SER A 2 6.05 20.25 -64.29
CA SER A 2 5.23 20.57 -63.11
C SER A 2 5.67 19.61 -62.02
N ALA A 3 6.38 20.13 -61.01
CA ALA A 3 6.74 19.36 -59.83
C ALA A 3 5.50 19.22 -58.92
N PRO A 4 5.27 18.06 -58.28
CA PRO A 4 4.27 17.95 -57.23
C PRO A 4 4.83 18.59 -55.97
N ASP A 5 4.07 19.53 -55.41
CA ASP A 5 4.37 20.16 -54.12
C ASP A 5 4.53 19.08 -53.03
N GLY A 6 5.72 19.04 -52.43
CA GLY A 6 6.01 18.21 -51.28
C GLY A 6 5.13 18.58 -50.08
N PRO A 7 4.98 17.67 -49.10
CA PRO A 7 4.00 17.80 -48.04
C PRO A 7 4.28 19.09 -47.24
N VAL A 8 3.37 20.04 -47.38
CA VAL A 8 3.31 21.26 -46.57
C VAL A 8 3.45 20.88 -45.10
N GLY A 9 4.51 21.42 -44.47
CA GLY A 9 4.75 21.28 -43.05
C GLY A 9 3.52 21.71 -42.30
N THR A 10 2.82 20.74 -41.72
CA THR A 10 1.77 21.01 -40.75
C THR A 10 2.48 21.54 -39.52
N GLU A 11 2.64 22.87 -39.43
CA GLU A 11 2.89 23.52 -38.16
C GLU A 11 1.73 23.13 -37.25
N ARG A 12 1.97 22.13 -36.41
CA ARG A 12 0.93 21.58 -35.54
C ARG A 12 0.47 22.73 -34.66
N SER A 13 -0.78 23.15 -34.82
CA SER A 13 -1.30 24.32 -34.10
C SER A 13 -1.09 24.12 -32.60
N LEU A 14 -0.85 25.20 -31.85
CA LEU A 14 -0.67 25.13 -30.39
C LEU A 14 -1.80 24.35 -29.70
N GLY A 15 -3.02 24.40 -30.24
CA GLY A 15 -4.14 23.59 -29.76
C GLY A 15 -3.94 22.08 -29.95
N GLN A 16 -3.35 21.65 -31.07
CA GLN A 16 -3.02 20.24 -31.31
C GLN A 16 -1.81 19.75 -30.49
N LEU A 17 -0.86 20.62 -30.13
CA LEU A 17 0.25 20.28 -29.24
C LEU A 17 -0.21 20.15 -27.78
N VAL A 18 -1.05 21.07 -27.32
CA VAL A 18 -1.66 21.01 -25.98
C VAL A 18 -2.58 19.80 -25.87
N SER A 19 -3.38 19.50 -26.91
CA SER A 19 -4.22 18.31 -26.94
C SER A 19 -3.42 17.00 -26.91
N ALA A 20 -2.28 16.93 -27.60
CA ALA A 20 -1.40 15.76 -27.58
C ALA A 20 -0.75 15.58 -26.19
N ALA A 21 -0.20 16.65 -25.61
CA ALA A 21 0.39 16.62 -24.27
C ALA A 21 -0.64 16.28 -23.17
N SER A 22 -1.88 16.75 -23.31
CA SER A 22 -2.98 16.41 -22.39
C SER A 22 -3.37 14.94 -22.49
N LYS A 23 -3.27 14.36 -23.69
CA LYS A 23 -3.55 12.95 -23.92
C LYS A 23 -2.48 12.05 -23.29
N GLU A 24 -1.20 12.39 -23.45
CA GLU A 24 -0.09 11.64 -22.81
C GLU A 24 -0.14 11.73 -21.27
N MET A 25 -0.47 12.89 -20.71
CA MET A 25 -0.70 12.99 -19.25
C MET A 25 -1.89 12.13 -18.80
N SER A 26 -2.95 12.06 -19.61
CA SER A 26 -4.11 11.24 -19.29
C SER A 26 -3.81 9.73 -19.35
N GLU A 27 -2.93 9.29 -20.25
CA GLU A 27 -2.44 7.90 -20.30
C GLU A 27 -1.57 7.59 -19.08
N LEU A 28 -0.63 8.46 -18.72
CA LEU A 28 0.25 8.27 -17.56
C LEU A 28 -0.53 8.16 -16.23
N VAL A 29 -1.54 9.02 -16.04
CA VAL A 29 -2.40 8.99 -14.85
C VAL A 29 -3.23 7.70 -14.81
N HIS A 30 -3.68 7.20 -15.97
CA HIS A 30 -4.43 5.95 -16.03
C HIS A 30 -3.56 4.76 -15.61
N ASP A 31 -2.30 4.74 -16.06
CA ASP A 31 -1.32 3.72 -15.69
C ASP A 31 -0.97 3.76 -14.19
N GLU A 32 -0.77 4.96 -13.61
CA GLU A 32 -0.51 5.12 -12.18
C GLU A 32 -1.70 4.63 -11.33
N ILE A 33 -2.94 4.96 -11.76
CA ILE A 33 -4.16 4.47 -11.11
C ILE A 33 -4.28 2.95 -11.24
N ALA A 34 -3.96 2.39 -12.41
CA ALA A 34 -4.00 0.95 -12.63
C ALA A 34 -3.00 0.23 -11.71
N LEU A 35 -1.81 0.80 -11.53
CA LEU A 35 -0.77 0.25 -10.65
C LEU A 35 -1.16 0.35 -9.17
N VAL A 36 -1.68 1.50 -8.71
CA VAL A 36 -2.20 1.67 -7.34
C VAL A 36 -3.36 0.70 -7.08
N LYS A 37 -4.25 0.51 -8.06
CA LYS A 37 -5.36 -0.44 -7.96
C LYS A 37 -4.86 -1.88 -7.85
N ALA A 38 -3.83 -2.25 -8.60
CA ALA A 38 -3.20 -3.56 -8.51
C ALA A 38 -2.56 -3.78 -7.13
N GLN A 39 -1.85 -2.79 -6.61
CA GLN A 39 -1.23 -2.84 -5.29
C GLN A 39 -2.28 -2.95 -4.18
N LEU A 40 -3.34 -2.14 -4.23
CA LEU A 40 -4.44 -2.21 -3.27
C LEU A 40 -5.14 -3.58 -3.30
N THR A 41 -5.38 -4.12 -4.50
CA THR A 41 -5.96 -5.47 -4.64
C THR A 41 -5.04 -6.54 -4.07
N GLN A 42 -3.73 -6.40 -4.26
CA GLN A 42 -2.74 -7.32 -3.71
C GLN A 42 -2.65 -7.23 -2.18
N ASP A 43 -2.73 -6.02 -1.61
CA ASP A 43 -2.77 -5.79 -0.17
C ASP A 43 -4.04 -6.34 0.46
N VAL A 44 -5.21 -6.13 -0.18
CA VAL A 44 -6.48 -6.74 0.25
C VAL A 44 -6.38 -8.26 0.19
N LYS A 45 -5.84 -8.84 -0.88
CA LYS A 45 -5.69 -10.29 -1.02
C LYS A 45 -4.74 -10.86 0.04
N ARG A 46 -3.62 -10.20 0.32
CA ARG A 46 -2.67 -10.58 1.38
C ARG A 46 -3.31 -10.47 2.76
N GLY A 47 -4.04 -9.38 3.02
CA GLY A 47 -4.81 -9.19 4.25
C GLY A 47 -5.88 -10.25 4.44
N ALA A 48 -6.62 -10.59 3.39
CA ALA A 48 -7.65 -11.62 3.41
C ALA A 48 -7.06 -13.00 3.73
N ILE A 49 -5.99 -13.41 3.04
CA ILE A 49 -5.30 -14.69 3.28
C ILE A 49 -4.74 -14.73 4.71
N GLY A 50 -4.11 -13.64 5.17
CA GLY A 50 -3.59 -13.54 6.54
C GLY A 50 -4.67 -13.60 7.62
N SER A 51 -5.85 -13.02 7.34
CA SER A 51 -6.99 -13.02 8.27
C SER A 51 -7.72 -14.37 8.33
N GLY A 52 -7.60 -15.23 7.31
CA GLY A 52 -8.29 -16.52 7.26
C GLY A 52 -7.91 -17.44 8.42
N ALA A 53 -6.60 -17.58 8.70
CA ALA A 53 -6.12 -18.37 9.83
C ALA A 53 -6.58 -17.80 11.19
N PHE A 54 -6.68 -16.47 11.29
CA PHE A 54 -7.15 -15.81 12.50
C PHE A 54 -8.64 -16.08 12.75
N VAL A 55 -9.48 -16.01 11.71
CA VAL A 55 -10.90 -16.37 11.80
C VAL A 55 -11.08 -17.83 12.18
N ALA A 56 -10.30 -18.74 11.58
CA ALA A 56 -10.32 -20.16 11.94
C ALA A 56 -9.91 -20.39 13.40
N ALA A 57 -8.84 -19.72 13.87
CA ALA A 57 -8.41 -19.80 15.26
C ALA A 57 -9.48 -19.30 16.23
N LEU A 58 -10.15 -18.18 15.91
CA LEU A 58 -11.27 -17.67 16.71
C LEU A 58 -12.46 -18.65 16.73
N ALA A 59 -12.77 -19.28 15.59
CA ALA A 59 -13.83 -20.28 15.51
C ALA A 59 -13.52 -21.51 16.38
N VAL A 60 -12.29 -22.03 16.30
CA VAL A 60 -11.83 -23.14 17.15
C VAL A 60 -11.89 -22.75 18.63
N LEU A 61 -11.42 -21.55 18.98
CA LEU A 61 -11.46 -21.07 20.36
C LEU A 61 -12.90 -20.99 20.88
N LEU A 62 -13.82 -20.42 20.07
CA LEU A 62 -15.24 -20.32 20.41
C LEU A 62 -15.88 -21.71 20.60
N PHE A 63 -15.59 -22.65 19.70
CA PHE A 63 -16.12 -24.01 19.76
C PHE A 63 -15.52 -24.81 20.93
N SER A 64 -14.33 -24.45 21.40
CA SER A 64 -13.68 -25.07 22.56
C SER A 64 -14.18 -24.58 23.93
N LEU A 65 -14.91 -23.44 23.99
CA LEU A 65 -15.38 -22.85 25.26
C LEU A 65 -16.23 -23.78 26.13
N PRO A 66 -17.17 -24.58 25.59
CA PRO A 66 -17.92 -25.55 26.40
C PRO A 66 -16.98 -26.58 27.02
N MET A 67 -16.03 -27.12 26.23
CA MET A 67 -15.07 -28.11 26.71
C MET A 67 -14.14 -27.53 27.79
N LEU A 68 -13.66 -26.29 27.61
CA LEU A 68 -12.87 -25.58 28.60
C LEU A 68 -13.67 -25.34 29.89
N SER A 69 -14.97 -25.04 29.78
CA SER A 69 -15.86 -24.87 30.94
C SER A 69 -16.03 -26.17 31.72
N PHE A 70 -16.17 -27.32 31.04
CA PHE A 70 -16.18 -28.63 31.69
C PHE A 70 -14.85 -28.91 32.41
N ALA A 71 -13.71 -28.69 31.72
CA ALA A 71 -12.39 -28.92 32.29
C ALA A 71 -12.15 -28.08 33.56
N LEU A 72 -12.52 -26.80 33.54
CA LEU A 72 -12.44 -25.92 34.70
C LEU A 72 -13.39 -26.36 35.82
N ALA A 73 -14.64 -26.72 35.50
CA ALA A 73 -15.62 -27.11 36.51
C ALA A 73 -15.19 -28.38 37.25
N TYR A 74 -14.73 -29.39 36.53
CA TYR A 74 -14.16 -30.60 37.14
C TYR A 74 -12.88 -30.30 37.91
N GLY A 75 -12.00 -29.45 37.38
CA GLY A 75 -10.78 -29.03 38.08
C GLY A 75 -11.08 -28.33 39.41
N ILE A 76 -12.04 -27.41 39.45
CA ILE A 76 -12.45 -26.73 40.69
C ILE A 76 -13.09 -27.72 41.65
N HIS A 77 -13.96 -28.60 41.14
CA HIS A 77 -14.64 -29.59 41.96
C HIS A 77 -13.66 -30.54 42.66
N THR A 78 -12.60 -31.00 41.99
CA THR A 78 -11.57 -31.87 42.58
C THR A 78 -10.85 -31.26 43.78
N TRP A 79 -10.74 -29.93 43.86
CA TRP A 79 -10.02 -29.24 44.95
C TRP A 79 -10.93 -28.72 46.06
N SER A 80 -12.22 -28.54 45.79
CA SER A 80 -13.16 -27.91 46.74
C SER A 80 -14.32 -28.78 47.19
N ASP A 81 -14.57 -29.95 46.57
CA ASP A 81 -15.75 -30.81 46.84
C ASP A 81 -17.09 -30.06 46.78
N TRP A 82 -17.11 -28.89 46.12
CA TRP A 82 -18.27 -28.01 46.08
C TRP A 82 -19.29 -28.54 45.08
N ASN A 83 -20.53 -28.05 45.17
CA ASN A 83 -21.59 -28.47 44.25
C ASN A 83 -21.18 -28.18 42.79
N LEU A 84 -21.36 -29.16 41.89
CA LEU A 84 -21.02 -29.04 40.47
C LEU A 84 -21.62 -27.79 39.82
N ALA A 85 -22.86 -27.43 40.18
CA ALA A 85 -23.54 -26.26 39.63
C ALA A 85 -22.77 -24.96 39.93
N VAL A 86 -22.21 -24.83 41.15
CA VAL A 86 -21.40 -23.68 41.53
C VAL A 86 -20.08 -23.67 40.76
N CYS A 87 -19.46 -24.84 40.56
CA CYS A 87 -18.21 -24.97 39.79
C CYS A 87 -18.41 -24.58 38.32
N PHE A 88 -19.52 -24.98 37.69
CA PHE A 88 -19.88 -24.55 36.34
C PHE A 88 -20.10 -23.04 36.25
N LEU A 89 -20.81 -22.45 37.22
CA LEU A 89 -21.05 -21.01 37.25
C LEU A 89 -19.73 -20.23 37.38
N LEU A 90 -18.81 -20.72 38.22
CA LEU A 90 -17.49 -20.11 38.40
C LEU A 90 -16.63 -20.25 37.15
N SER A 91 -16.68 -21.40 36.47
CA SER A 91 -15.96 -21.65 35.22
C SER A 91 -16.48 -20.76 34.09
N PHE A 92 -17.80 -20.57 34.01
CA PHE A 92 -18.41 -19.63 33.09
C PHE A 92 -17.97 -18.20 33.38
N ALA A 93 -18.02 -17.77 34.65
CA ALA A 93 -17.55 -16.45 35.05
C ALA A 93 -16.06 -16.23 34.70
N ALA A 94 -15.20 -17.23 34.93
CA ALA A 94 -13.79 -17.18 34.55
C ALA A 94 -13.61 -17.01 33.02
N ASN A 95 -14.34 -17.76 32.21
CA ASN A 95 -14.31 -17.61 30.75
C ASN A 95 -14.79 -16.23 30.29
N VAL A 96 -15.84 -15.69 30.91
CA VAL A 96 -16.33 -14.33 30.62
C VAL A 96 -15.28 -13.27 30.98
N LEU A 97 -14.59 -13.41 32.12
CA LEU A 97 -13.51 -12.51 32.51
C LEU A 97 -12.34 -12.54 31.52
N VAL A 98 -11.91 -13.74 31.11
CA VAL A 98 -10.86 -13.91 30.09
C VAL A 98 -11.30 -13.29 28.76
N ALA A 99 -12.53 -13.55 28.31
CA ALA A 99 -13.07 -12.95 27.09
C ALA A 99 -13.12 -11.43 27.16
N GLY A 100 -13.55 -10.86 28.30
CA GLY A 100 -13.56 -9.42 28.55
C GLY A 100 -12.15 -8.82 28.51
N LEU A 101 -11.16 -9.49 29.07
CA LEU A 101 -9.76 -9.04 29.03
C LEU A 101 -9.19 -9.08 27.60
N LEU A 102 -9.44 -10.16 26.86
CA LEU A 102 -9.04 -10.26 25.44
C LEU A 102 -9.70 -9.18 24.59
N ALA A 103 -10.99 -8.92 24.81
CA ALA A 103 -11.71 -7.84 24.13
C ALA A 103 -11.12 -6.47 24.46
N LEU A 104 -10.79 -6.21 25.73
CA LEU A 104 -10.15 -4.96 26.14
C LEU A 104 -8.78 -4.79 25.48
N ILE A 105 -7.94 -5.83 25.47
CA ILE A 105 -6.65 -5.82 24.78
C ILE A 105 -6.86 -5.54 23.28
N GLY A 106 -7.80 -6.23 22.64
CA GLY A 106 -8.14 -6.01 21.24
C GLY A 106 -8.55 -4.56 20.96
N VAL A 107 -9.39 -3.97 21.80
CA VAL A 107 -9.79 -2.56 21.70
C VAL A 107 -8.61 -1.62 21.93
N VAL A 108 -7.75 -1.87 22.91
CA VAL A 108 -6.55 -1.05 23.16
C VAL A 108 -5.60 -1.10 21.97
N PHE A 109 -5.35 -2.28 21.41
CA PHE A 109 -4.54 -2.46 20.21
C PHE A 109 -5.16 -1.79 18.99
N ALA A 110 -6.47 -1.94 18.78
CA ALA A 110 -7.19 -1.26 17.70
C ALA A 110 -7.13 0.27 17.86
N LYS A 111 -7.32 0.80 19.07
CA LYS A 111 -7.19 2.23 19.36
C LYS A 111 -5.75 2.72 19.19
N LYS A 112 -4.75 1.90 19.50
CA LYS A 112 -3.33 2.21 19.28
C LYS A 112 -2.99 2.20 17.78
N ALA A 113 -3.53 1.25 17.01
CA ALA A 113 -3.41 1.20 15.56
C ALA A 113 -4.14 2.38 14.89
N ALA A 114 -5.26 2.83 15.44
CA ALA A 114 -6.00 4.00 14.96
C ALA A 114 -5.33 5.34 15.35
N LYS A 115 -4.76 5.44 16.57
CA LYS A 115 -3.98 6.62 17.02
C LYS A 115 -2.62 6.71 16.36
N GLY A 116 -2.02 5.56 16.05
CA GLY A 116 -0.89 5.46 15.15
C GLY A 116 -1.37 6.00 13.82
N LYS A 117 -1.07 7.27 13.55
CA LYS A 117 -1.53 7.98 12.36
C LYS A 117 -0.99 7.35 11.06
N GLY A 118 -0.58 6.08 10.99
CA GLY A 118 -0.05 5.42 9.79
C GLY A 118 -1.10 5.32 8.66
N PRO A 119 -2.27 4.70 8.89
CA PRO A 119 -3.30 4.59 7.84
C PRO A 119 -3.94 5.95 7.52
N GLN A 120 -4.18 6.77 8.54
CA GLN A 120 -4.75 8.12 8.35
C GLN A 120 -3.76 9.14 7.80
N LYS A 121 -2.45 9.11 8.14
CA LYS A 121 -1.44 9.93 7.46
C LYS A 121 -1.16 9.41 6.07
N ALA A 122 -1.18 8.11 5.81
CA ALA A 122 -1.04 7.62 4.44
C ALA A 122 -2.22 8.10 3.59
N ALA A 123 -3.45 8.00 4.09
CA ALA A 123 -4.63 8.51 3.41
C ALA A 123 -4.67 10.05 3.33
N ALA A 124 -4.25 10.77 4.38
CA ALA A 124 -4.21 12.23 4.40
C ALA A 124 -3.06 12.76 3.53
N ALA A 125 -1.86 12.17 3.57
CA ALA A 125 -0.75 12.50 2.70
C ALA A 125 -1.08 12.17 1.24
N ALA A 126 -1.81 11.09 0.95
CA ALA A 126 -2.29 10.81 -0.39
C ALA A 126 -3.29 11.89 -0.86
N LYS A 127 -4.22 12.31 0.01
CA LYS A 127 -5.18 13.40 -0.27
C LYS A 127 -4.49 14.76 -0.42
N GLU A 128 -3.48 15.05 0.39
CA GLU A 128 -2.71 16.29 0.38
C GLU A 128 -1.79 16.36 -0.86
N THR A 129 -1.16 15.23 -1.22
CA THR A 129 -0.39 15.10 -2.47
C THR A 129 -1.30 15.28 -3.69
N ALA A 130 -2.49 14.69 -3.69
CA ALA A 130 -3.49 14.92 -4.73
C ALA A 130 -3.94 16.40 -4.78
N ALA A 131 -4.10 17.03 -3.61
CA ALA A 131 -4.54 18.42 -3.49
C ALA A 131 -3.47 19.44 -3.95
N VAL A 132 -2.19 19.12 -3.79
CA VAL A 132 -1.08 19.94 -4.30
C VAL A 132 -0.92 19.73 -5.80
N LEU A 133 -1.06 18.50 -6.30
CA LEU A 133 -0.94 18.18 -7.73
C LEU A 133 -2.06 18.80 -8.57
N GLN A 134 -3.29 18.90 -8.05
CA GLN A 134 -4.39 19.61 -8.74
C GLN A 134 -4.17 21.13 -8.84
N HIS A 135 -3.32 21.73 -7.98
CA HIS A 135 -2.98 23.16 -8.01
C HIS A 135 -1.62 23.43 -8.68
N ALA A 136 -0.81 22.41 -8.90
CA ALA A 136 0.46 22.51 -9.59
C ALA A 136 0.23 22.65 -11.10
N LYS A 137 0.33 23.88 -11.60
CA LYS A 137 0.33 24.16 -13.04
C LYS A 137 1.56 23.49 -13.68
N PRO A 138 1.43 22.77 -14.81
CA PRO A 138 2.58 22.11 -15.44
C PRO A 138 3.64 23.14 -15.82
N HIS A 139 4.80 23.10 -15.16
CA HIS A 139 5.94 23.89 -15.57
C HIS A 139 6.65 23.16 -16.71
N PRO A 140 6.69 23.74 -17.93
CA PRO A 140 7.44 23.13 -19.02
C PRO A 140 8.90 23.06 -18.60
N ARG A 141 9.43 21.83 -18.53
CA ARG A 141 10.86 21.57 -18.42
C ARG A 141 11.53 22.29 -19.59
N ARG A 142 12.22 23.40 -19.32
CA ARG A 142 13.10 24.00 -20.33
C ARG A 142 14.21 23.00 -20.58
N LEU A 143 14.09 22.23 -21.66
CA LEU A 143 15.25 21.62 -22.29
C LEU A 143 16.14 22.81 -22.67
N ARG A 144 17.22 23.00 -21.90
CA ARG A 144 18.30 23.90 -22.30
C ARG A 144 18.79 23.31 -23.63
N PRO A 145 18.77 24.04 -24.75
CA PRO A 145 19.49 23.59 -25.93
C PRO A 145 20.92 23.40 -25.44
N THR A 146 21.43 22.18 -25.52
CA THR A 146 22.88 21.95 -25.49
C THR A 146 23.41 22.55 -26.80
N THR A 147 23.46 23.88 -26.84
CA THR A 147 24.30 24.61 -27.78
C THR A 147 25.72 24.34 -27.32
N GLY A 148 26.43 23.51 -28.09
CA GLY A 148 27.80 23.13 -27.82
C GLY A 148 27.96 21.63 -27.77
N ALA A 149 28.07 21.01 -28.95
CA ALA A 149 28.88 19.82 -29.08
C ALA A 149 30.30 20.13 -28.57
N PRO A 150 30.90 19.31 -27.69
CA PRO A 150 32.33 19.12 -27.69
C PRO A 150 32.62 17.92 -28.60
N GLU A 151 32.59 18.14 -29.91
CA GLU A 151 33.10 17.17 -30.90
C GLU A 151 34.64 17.23 -30.99
N LEU A 152 35.34 17.51 -29.89
CA LEU A 152 36.80 17.65 -29.85
C LEU A 152 37.37 17.25 -28.48
N GLU A 153 36.98 16.11 -27.88
CA GLU A 153 37.63 15.56 -26.67
C GLU A 153 37.61 14.01 -26.64
N ALA A 154 37.20 13.35 -27.73
CA ALA A 154 37.23 11.89 -27.85
C ALA A 154 38.47 11.35 -28.59
N GLY A 155 39.19 12.22 -29.33
CA GLY A 155 40.40 11.85 -30.07
C GLY A 155 41.66 11.74 -29.22
N GLU A 156 41.77 12.51 -28.12
CA GLU A 156 43.01 12.59 -27.34
C GLU A 156 43.09 11.54 -26.20
N ARG A 157 41.94 11.08 -25.69
CA ARG A 157 41.90 10.09 -24.59
C ARG A 157 42.12 8.65 -25.06
N ALA A 158 41.86 8.35 -26.33
CA ALA A 158 42.14 7.04 -26.91
C ALA A 158 43.65 6.80 -27.13
N ASP A 159 44.38 7.85 -27.51
CA ASP A 159 45.83 7.78 -27.75
C ASP A 159 46.65 7.76 -26.44
N ALA A 160 46.12 8.33 -25.35
CA ALA A 160 46.76 8.32 -24.03
C ALA A 160 46.67 6.95 -23.32
N VAL A 161 45.60 6.17 -23.56
CA VAL A 161 45.42 4.84 -22.94
C VAL A 161 46.28 3.77 -23.62
N ALA A 162 46.58 3.90 -24.91
CA ALA A 162 47.41 2.96 -25.65
C ALA A 162 48.92 3.06 -25.31
N ARG A 163 49.38 4.16 -24.70
CA ARG A 163 50.80 4.43 -24.44
C ARG A 163 51.26 4.05 -23.01
N SER A 164 50.35 3.56 -22.16
CA SER A 164 50.64 3.17 -20.77
C SER A 164 50.85 1.67 -20.56
N THR A 165 50.76 0.85 -21.61
CA THR A 165 51.01 -0.60 -21.56
C THR A 165 52.12 -0.97 -22.55
N SER A 166 53.35 -0.60 -22.21
CA SER A 166 54.58 -1.13 -22.80
C SER A 166 55.68 -1.06 -21.76
#